data_AF-A0A969RQU5-F1
#
_entry.id   AF-A0A969RQU5-F1
#
_cell.length_a   1.000
_cell.length_b   1.000
_cell.length_c   1.000
_cell.angle_alpha   90.00
_cell.angle_beta   90.00
_cell.angle_gamma   90.00
#
_symmetry.space_group_name_H-M   'P 1'
#
loop_
_entity.id
_entity.type
_entity.pdbx_description
1 polymer ?
#
loop_
_entity_poly.entity_id
_entity_poly.type
_entity_poly.pdbx_seq_one_letter_code
_entity_poly.pdbx_strand_id
1 'polypeptide(L)'
;MELYQMLDDVKPQLNSVAAQLQERIALNEGTIYRLDDLQQALTNWLELSIEALVDDAMFHTIEGDRSQAFNRHAWENQLSRLEPVQVQASERIAA
;
A
#
# COMPACT_ATOMS: atom_id res chain seq x y z
N MET A 1 16.29 -5.22 -14.54
CA MET A 1 15.65 -5.12 -15.87
C MET A 1 14.12 -5.25 -15.78
N GLU A 2 13.56 -5.95 -14.78
CA GLU A 2 12.10 -6.13 -14.60
C GLU A 2 11.34 -4.88 -14.09
N LEU A 3 11.96 -4.03 -13.26
CA LEU A 3 11.30 -2.83 -12.71
C LEU A 3 10.90 -1.80 -13.78
N TYR A 4 11.74 -1.59 -14.80
CA TYR A 4 11.44 -0.66 -15.89
C TYR A 4 10.30 -1.17 -16.78
N GLN A 5 10.21 -2.48 -16.97
CA GLN A 5 9.13 -3.12 -17.73
C GLN A 5 7.78 -2.97 -17.02
N MET A 6 7.74 -3.15 -15.70
CA MET A 6 6.51 -2.96 -14.91
C MET A 6 6.01 -1.51 -14.94
N LEU A 7 6.92 -0.54 -14.98
CA LEU A 7 6.58 0.88 -15.07
C LEU A 7 5.95 1.23 -16.42
N ASP A 8 6.49 0.67 -17.50
CA ASP A 8 5.91 0.83 -18.84
C ASP A 8 4.55 0.13 -18.96
N ASP A 9 4.35 -0.98 -18.23
CA ASP A 9 3.08 -1.71 -18.19
C ASP A 9 1.99 -1.01 -17.36
N VAL A 10 2.34 -0.10 -16.44
CA VAL A 10 1.41 0.61 -15.53
C VAL A 10 1.06 2.02 -16.00
N LYS A 11 1.94 2.65 -16.78
CA LYS A 11 1.71 3.99 -17.37
C LYS A 11 0.39 4.12 -18.13
N PRO A 12 -0.01 3.17 -19.00
CA PRO A 12 -1.27 3.28 -19.74
C PRO A 12 -2.51 3.32 -18.83
N GLN A 13 -2.49 2.58 -17.72
CA GLN A 13 -3.57 2.53 -16.74
C GLN A 13 -3.63 3.83 -15.97
N LEU A 14 -2.48 4.39 -15.56
CA LEU A 14 -2.43 5.70 -14.91
C LEU A 14 -2.98 6.80 -15.83
N ASN A 15 -2.69 6.76 -17.13
CA ASN A 15 -3.27 7.69 -18.10
C ASN A 15 -4.79 7.56 -18.22
N SER A 16 -5.31 6.33 -18.24
CA SER A 16 -6.75 6.07 -18.25
C SER A 16 -7.43 6.60 -16.98
N VAL A 17 -6.83 6.39 -15.81
CA VAL A 17 -7.33 6.89 -14.53
C VAL A 17 -7.25 8.41 -14.47
N ALA A 18 -6.16 9.03 -14.95
CA ALA A 18 -6.01 10.48 -15.02
C ALA A 18 -7.11 11.12 -15.89
N ALA A 19 -7.45 10.50 -17.03
CA ALA A 19 -8.55 10.96 -17.88
C ALA A 19 -9.92 10.86 -17.20
N GLN A 20 -10.21 9.74 -16.52
CA GLN A 20 -11.45 9.58 -15.76
C GLN A 20 -11.54 10.56 -14.59
N LEU A 21 -10.42 10.82 -13.91
CA LEU A 21 -10.33 11.80 -12.84
C LEU A 21 -10.57 13.22 -13.39
N GLN A 22 -9.96 13.56 -14.53
CA GLN A 22 -10.20 14.83 -15.21
C GLN A 22 -11.68 15.02 -15.56
N GLU A 23 -12.34 14.01 -16.09
CA GLU A 23 -13.77 14.08 -16.40
C GLU A 23 -14.59 14.39 -15.14
N ARG A 24 -14.33 13.69 -14.03
CA ARG A 24 -15.03 13.93 -12.75
C ARG A 24 -14.78 15.31 -12.17
N ILE A 25 -13.53 15.78 -12.18
CA ILE A 25 -13.18 17.12 -11.69
C ILE A 25 -13.84 18.19 -12.56
N ALA A 26 -13.81 18.03 -13.88
CA ALA A 26 -14.46 18.98 -14.79
C ALA A 26 -15.98 19.05 -14.53
N LEU A 27 -16.62 17.91 -14.28
CA LEU A 27 -18.05 17.85 -13.98
C LEU A 27 -18.42 18.46 -12.63
N ASN A 28 -17.64 18.20 -11.58
CA ASN A 28 -17.97 18.60 -10.21
C ASN A 28 -17.46 20.01 -9.85
N GLU A 29 -16.31 20.40 -10.39
CA GLU A 29 -15.54 21.57 -9.98
C GLU A 29 -15.26 22.54 -11.14
N GLY A 30 -15.62 22.19 -12.38
CA GLY A 30 -15.43 23.05 -13.55
C GLY A 30 -13.97 23.28 -13.94
N THR A 31 -13.03 22.51 -13.36
CA THR A 31 -11.59 22.73 -13.53
C THR A 31 -10.97 21.72 -14.49
N ILE A 32 -10.07 22.20 -15.36
CA ILE A 32 -9.34 21.37 -16.33
C ILE A 32 -7.85 21.46 -16.08
N TYR A 33 -7.23 20.31 -15.88
CA TYR A 33 -5.79 20.09 -15.73
C TYR A 33 -5.21 19.43 -16.98
N ARG A 34 -3.88 19.45 -17.11
CA ARG A 34 -3.21 18.64 -18.13
C ARG A 34 -3.18 17.19 -17.64
N LEU A 35 -3.41 16.25 -18.55
CA LEU A 35 -3.39 14.82 -18.22
C LEU A 35 -2.03 14.38 -17.68
N ASP A 36 -0.92 14.90 -18.22
CA ASP A 36 0.42 14.61 -17.74
C ASP A 36 0.62 15.02 -16.26
N ASP A 37 0.04 16.16 -15.86
CA ASP A 37 0.14 16.66 -14.49
C ASP A 37 -0.69 15.80 -13.53
N LEU A 38 -1.89 15.39 -13.96
CA LEU A 38 -2.72 14.46 -13.18
C LEU A 38 -2.09 13.08 -13.05
N GLN A 39 -1.48 12.58 -14.13
CA GLN A 39 -0.73 11.34 -14.11
C GLN A 39 0.42 11.42 -13.10
N GLN A 40 1.23 12.48 -13.16
CA GLN A 40 2.35 12.68 -12.23
C GLN A 40 1.86 12.79 -10.78
N ALA A 41 0.77 13.52 -10.54
CA ALA A 41 0.18 13.64 -9.21
C ALA A 41 -0.30 12.29 -8.67
N LEU A 42 -0.95 11.47 -9.51
CA LEU A 42 -1.37 10.11 -9.15
C LEU A 42 -0.17 9.20 -8.85
N THR A 43 0.89 9.25 -9.67
CA THR A 43 2.12 8.50 -9.42
C THR A 43 2.72 8.87 -8.07
N ASN A 44 2.95 10.16 -7.82
CA ASN A 44 3.53 10.63 -6.56
C ASN A 44 2.66 10.24 -5.36
N TRP A 45 1.33 10.36 -5.49
CA TRP A 45 0.41 9.97 -4.43
C TRP A 45 0.50 8.47 -4.12
N LEU A 46 0.62 7.61 -5.13
CA LEU A 46 0.78 6.17 -4.94
C LEU A 46 2.13 5.83 -4.29
N GLU A 47 3.21 6.45 -4.72
CA GLU A 47 4.54 6.26 -4.13
C GLU A 47 4.54 6.60 -2.64
N LEU A 48 4.05 7.79 -2.28
CA LEU A 48 3.93 8.21 -0.88
C LEU A 48 3.00 7.30 -0.07
N SER A 49 1.91 6.81 -0.68
CA SER A 49 1.00 5.90 -0.01
C SER A 49 1.67 4.56 0.29
N ILE A 50 2.50 4.04 -0.63
CA ILE A 50 3.27 2.81 -0.42
C ILE A 50 4.31 3.01 0.70
N GLU A 51 5.04 4.12 0.68
CA GLU A 51 6.02 4.45 1.73
C GLU A 51 5.35 4.47 3.11
N ALA A 52 4.23 5.17 3.25
CA ALA A 52 3.49 5.24 4.51
C ALA A 52 2.98 3.85 4.97
N LEU A 53 2.55 3.00 4.04
CA LEU A 53 2.11 1.63 4.36
C LEU A 53 3.27 0.75 4.82
N VAL A 54 4.47 0.92 4.27
CA VAL A 54 5.67 0.22 4.71
C VAL A 54 6.07 0.66 6.11
N ASP A 55 6.05 1.97 6.38
CA ASP A 55 6.36 2.52 7.70
C ASP A 55 5.36 2.02 8.76
N ASP A 56 4.06 2.01 8.46
CA ASP A 56 3.02 1.48 9.33
C ASP A 56 3.23 -0.01 9.64
N ALA A 57 3.52 -0.81 8.60
CA ALA A 57 3.81 -2.23 8.76
C ALA A 57 5.06 -2.47 9.62
N MET A 58 6.13 -1.68 9.43
CA MET A 58 7.34 -1.77 10.24
C MET A 58 7.06 -1.42 11.70
N PHE A 59 6.38 -0.29 11.95
CA PHE A 59 6.03 0.16 13.30
C PHE A 59 5.26 -0.92 14.06
N HIS A 60 4.17 -1.42 13.48
CA HIS A 60 3.32 -2.42 14.15
C HIS A 60 3.98 -3.79 14.30
N THR A 61 4.91 -4.14 13.42
CA THR A 61 5.67 -5.39 13.53
C THR A 61 6.72 -5.29 14.65
N ILE A 62 7.35 -4.13 14.83
CA ILE A 62 8.39 -3.91 15.84
C ILE A 62 7.76 -3.73 17.24
N GLU A 63 6.76 -2.85 17.36
CA GLU A 63 6.09 -2.57 18.64
C GLU A 63 5.21 -3.73 19.11
N GLY A 64 4.81 -4.61 18.19
CA GLY A 64 3.95 -5.76 18.47
C GLY A 64 2.48 -5.41 18.77
N ASP A 65 2.18 -4.12 18.98
CA ASP A 65 0.81 -3.63 18.96
C ASP A 65 0.35 -3.44 17.53
N ARG A 66 -0.66 -4.19 17.12
CA ARG A 66 -1.27 -4.16 15.78
C ARG A 66 -2.69 -3.59 15.80
N SER A 67 -3.11 -2.99 16.90
CA SER A 67 -4.50 -2.59 17.14
C SER A 67 -5.00 -1.56 16.12
N GLN A 68 -4.09 -0.71 15.62
CA GLN A 68 -4.35 0.36 14.64
C GLN A 68 -3.77 0.07 13.25
N ALA A 69 -3.18 -1.11 13.02
CA ALA A 69 -2.50 -1.42 11.77
C ALA A 69 -3.46 -1.38 10.58
N PHE A 70 -3.00 -0.81 9.46
CA PHE A 70 -3.72 -0.88 8.20
C PHE A 70 -3.99 -2.36 7.83
N ASN A 71 -5.22 -2.66 7.39
CA ASN A 71 -5.67 -4.03 7.05
C ASN A 71 -5.58 -5.09 8.17
N ARG A 72 -5.53 -4.68 9.46
CA ARG A 72 -5.50 -5.59 10.62
C ARG A 72 -6.42 -6.82 10.51
N HIS A 73 -7.69 -6.61 10.17
CA HIS A 73 -8.68 -7.70 10.10
C HIS A 73 -8.31 -8.75 9.04
N ALA A 74 -7.82 -8.33 7.88
CA ALA A 74 -7.40 -9.24 6.83
C ALA A 74 -6.18 -10.07 7.28
N TRP A 75 -5.24 -9.41 7.97
CA TRP A 75 -4.07 -10.07 8.54
C TRP A 75 -4.43 -11.06 9.67
N GLU A 76 -5.32 -10.70 10.60
CA GLU A 76 -5.78 -11.60 11.68
C GLU A 76 -6.48 -12.84 11.11
N ASN A 77 -7.27 -12.67 10.04
CA ASN A 77 -7.90 -13.76 9.31
C ASN A 77 -6.90 -14.67 8.58
N GLN A 78 -5.75 -14.15 8.16
CA GLN A 78 -4.67 -14.96 7.59
C GLN A 78 -3.91 -15.69 8.70
N LEU A 79 -3.58 -15.00 9.80
CA LEU A 79 -2.88 -15.57 10.94
C LEU A 79 -3.66 -16.73 11.57
N SER A 80 -4.98 -16.61 11.69
CA SER A 80 -5.84 -17.66 12.27
C SER A 80 -5.86 -18.97 11.47
N ARG A 81 -5.38 -18.94 10.21
CA ARG A 81 -5.25 -20.11 9.34
C ARG A 81 -3.88 -20.78 9.45
N LEU A 82 -2.92 -20.16 10.13
CA LEU A 82 -1.59 -20.70 10.30
C LEU A 82 -1.57 -21.63 11.53
N GLU A 83 -0.95 -22.80 11.39
CA GLU A 83 -0.72 -23.68 12.53
C GLU A 83 0.47 -23.15 13.37
N PRO A 84 0.27 -22.88 14.67
CA PRO A 84 1.37 -22.46 15.53
C PRO A 84 2.34 -23.62 15.72
N VAL A 85 3.63 -23.37 15.48
CA VAL A 85 4.69 -24.33 15.83
C VAL A 85 4.80 -24.37 17.34
N GLN A 86 4.58 -25.54 17.95
CA GLN A 86 4.81 -25.72 19.38
C GLN A 86 6.30 -25.61 19.67
N VAL A 87 6.72 -24.48 20.23
CA VAL A 87 8.04 -24.36 20.83
C VAL A 87 8.00 -25.18 22.12
N GLN A 88 8.66 -26.34 22.14
CA GLN A 88 8.90 -27.04 23.40
C GLN A 88 9.61 -26.07 24.34
N ALA A 89 9.03 -25.85 25.53
CA ALA A 89 9.58 -24.96 26.55
C ALA A 89 10.84 -25.56 27.19
N SER A 90 11.91 -25.62 26.40
CA SER A 90 13.26 -26.01 26.78
C SER A 90 14.16 -25.08 25.97
N GLU A 91 14.37 -23.83 26.35
CA GLU A 91 15.11 -23.40 27.53
C GLU A 91 14.60 -22.00 27.91
N ARG A 92 13.94 -21.89 29.06
CA ARG A 92 13.91 -20.60 29.75
C ARG A 92 15.35 -20.27 30.07
N ILE A 93 15.87 -19.23 29.41
CA ILE A 93 16.83 -18.25 29.91
C ILE A 93 17.18 -18.55 31.38
N ALA A 94 18.22 -19.36 31.58
CA ALA A 94 18.87 -19.47 32.87
C ALA A 94 19.66 -18.17 33.04
N ALA A 95 19.24 -17.39 34.04
CA ALA A 95 20.07 -16.38 34.67
C ALA A 95 21.33 -17.01 35.27
#